data_AF-A0A3D9KSZ4-F1
#
_entry.id   AF-A0A3D9KSZ4-F1
#
_cell.length_a   1.000
_cell.length_b   1.000
_cell.length_c   1.000
_cell.angle_alpha   90.00
_cell.angle_beta   90.00
_cell.angle_gamma   90.00
#
_symmetry.space_group_name_H-M   'P 1'
#
loop_
_entity.id
_entity.type
_entity.pdbx_description
1 polymer ?
#
loop_
_entity_poly.entity_id
_entity_poly.type
_entity_poly.pdbx_seq_one_letter_code
_entity_poly.pdbx_strand_id
1 'polypeptide(L)' 'MGDHLYWDFLRLFHEMKRGLALVRQECGFASDSLAVDTWGVDIAFLDNRGKLLANPYHYRDNRNDGMPQIAFEHERSFTR' A
#
# COMPACT_ATOMS: atom_id res chain seq x y z
N MET A 1 17.14 10.40 10.69
CA MET A 1 16.42 9.69 9.61
C MET A 1 15.16 9.11 10.23
N GLY A 2 14.08 9.88 10.33
CA GLY A 2 12.91 9.44 11.10
C GLY A 2 11.63 10.25 10.87
N ASP A 3 11.56 11.04 9.79
CA ASP A 3 10.45 11.97 9.59
C ASP A 3 9.30 11.41 8.76
N HIS A 4 9.42 10.15 8.30
CA HIS A 4 8.40 9.52 7.46
C HIS A 4 8.06 8.08 7.89
N LEU A 5 6.79 7.74 7.77
CA LEU A 5 6.19 6.44 8.00
C LEU A 5 5.96 5.72 6.66
N TYR A 6 6.51 4.52 6.57
CA TYR A 6 6.39 3.66 5.39
C TYR A 6 5.88 2.27 5.78
N TRP A 7 5.19 1.64 4.86
CA TRP A 7 4.96 0.20 4.91
C TRP A 7 6.21 -0.54 4.46
N ASP A 8 6.65 -1.52 5.26
CA ASP A 8 7.63 -2.51 4.80
C ASP A 8 6.94 -3.53 3.88
N PHE A 9 6.62 -3.08 2.67
CA PHE A 9 5.86 -3.85 1.70
C PHE A 9 6.59 -5.14 1.29
N LEU A 10 7.91 -5.09 1.13
CA LEU A 10 8.69 -6.27 0.75
C LEU A 10 8.64 -7.33 1.84
N ARG A 11 8.64 -6.94 3.13
CA ARG A 11 8.44 -7.89 4.23
C ARG A 11 7.03 -8.45 4.26
N LEU A 12 6.00 -7.61 4.12
CA LEU A 12 4.60 -8.08 4.06
C LEU A 12 4.40 -9.09 2.92
N PHE A 13 4.91 -8.78 1.74
CA PHE A 13 4.84 -9.66 0.57
C PHE A 13 5.64 -10.95 0.77
N HIS A 14 6.80 -10.88 1.43
CA HIS A 14 7.57 -12.07 1.79
C HIS A 14 6.81 -13.00 2.73
N GLU A 15 6.23 -12.47 3.82
CA GLU A 15 5.47 -13.28 4.78
C GLU A 15 4.19 -13.86 4.17
N MET A 16 3.52 -13.12 3.27
CA MET A 16 2.38 -13.65 2.51
C MET A 16 2.79 -14.88 1.67
N LYS A 17 3.88 -14.78 0.90
CA LYS A 17 4.40 -15.93 0.12
C LYS A 17 4.78 -17.10 1.00
N ARG A 18 5.36 -16.83 2.18
CA ARG A 18 5.71 -17.85 3.16
C ARG A 18 4.46 -18.57 3.69
N GLY A 19 3.41 -17.83 4.03
CA GLY A 19 2.12 -18.41 4.43
C GLY A 19 1.54 -19.34 3.35
N LEU A 20 1.55 -18.91 2.09
CA LEU A 20 1.09 -19.74 0.97
C LEU A 20 1.94 -21.00 0.77
N ALA A 21 3.26 -20.91 0.94
CA ALA A 21 4.15 -22.07 0.88
C ALA A 21 3.86 -23.09 1.99
N LEU A 22 3.58 -22.62 3.21
CA LEU A 22 3.20 -23.46 4.34
C LEU A 22 1.86 -24.18 4.09
N VAL A 23 0.85 -23.48 3.58
CA VAL A 23 -0.44 -24.10 3.21
C VAL A 23 -0.24 -25.25 2.23
N ARG A 24 0.59 -25.04 1.19
CA ARG A 24 0.91 -26.11 0.24
C ARG A 24 1.60 -27.30 0.90
N GLN A 25 2.52 -27.05 1.82
CA GLN A 25 3.29 -28.10 2.50
C GLN A 25 2.42 -28.90 3.48
N GLU A 26 1.56 -28.24 4.24
CA GLU A 26 0.80 -28.86 5.34
C GLU A 26 -0.55 -29.43 4.91
N CYS A 27 -1.24 -28.77 3.96
CA CYS A 27 -2.59 -29.18 3.56
C CYS A 27 -2.59 -30.08 2.32
N GLY A 28 -1.49 -30.15 1.56
CA GLY A 28 -1.34 -31.05 0.42
C GLY A 28 -2.19 -30.71 -0.82
N PHE A 29 -2.95 -29.61 -0.81
CA PHE A 29 -3.71 -29.12 -1.96
C PHE A 29 -3.35 -27.66 -2.29
N ALA A 30 -3.48 -27.31 -3.57
CA ALA A 30 -3.39 -25.91 -4.01
C ALA A 30 -4.78 -25.27 -3.83
N SER A 31 -4.84 -24.10 -3.21
CA SER A 31 -6.10 -23.36 -3.08
C SER A 31 -6.58 -22.93 -4.48
N ASP A 32 -7.83 -23.22 -4.82
CA ASP A 32 -8.44 -22.80 -6.09
C ASP A 32 -8.68 -21.28 -6.17
N SER A 33 -8.58 -20.58 -5.04
CA SER A 33 -8.77 -19.14 -4.94
C SER A 33 -7.91 -18.52 -3.84
N LEU A 34 -7.62 -17.23 -3.98
CA LEU A 34 -6.94 -16.39 -2.98
C LEU A 34 -7.67 -15.05 -2.91
N ALA A 35 -7.99 -14.61 -1.70
CA ALA A 35 -8.50 -13.27 -1.44
C ALA A 35 -7.47 -12.49 -0.62
N VAL A 36 -7.33 -11.21 -0.92
CA VAL A 36 -6.47 -10.27 -0.17
C VAL A 36 -7.35 -9.12 0.28
N ASP A 37 -7.34 -8.85 1.58
CA ASP A 37 -8.00 -7.70 2.19
C ASP A 37 -6.94 -6.83 2.86
N THR A 38 -7.04 -5.52 2.65
CA THR A 38 -6.18 -4.54 3.29
C THR A 38 -7.03 -3.36 3.75
N TRP A 39 -6.47 -2.55 4.63
CA TRP A 39 -6.99 -1.19 4.80
C TRP A 39 -6.88 -0.40 3.48
N GLY A 40 -7.68 0.65 3.34
CA GLY A 40 -7.67 1.52 2.16
C GLY A 40 -6.68 2.69 2.26
N VAL A 41 -6.84 3.69 1.39
CA VAL A 41 -6.10 4.98 1.34
C VAL A 41 -4.66 4.87 0.85
N ASP A 42 -3.92 3.85 1.27
CA ASP A 42 -2.51 3.72 0.92
C ASP A 42 -2.31 3.35 -0.55
N ILE A 43 -1.29 3.95 -1.16
CA ILE A 43 -0.97 3.79 -2.58
C ILE A 43 0.52 3.49 -2.79
N ALA A 44 0.80 2.68 -3.81
CA ALA A 44 2.14 2.31 -4.24
C ALA A 44 2.33 2.69 -5.71
N PHE A 45 3.51 3.21 -6.07
CA PHE A 45 3.84 3.53 -7.45
C PHE A 45 4.67 2.42 -8.09
N LEU A 46 4.27 2.03 -9.29
CA LEU A 46 4.97 1.06 -10.12
C LEU A 46 5.57 1.74 -11.36
N ASP A 47 6.70 1.24 -11.83
CA ASP A 47 7.21 1.59 -13.15
C ASP A 47 6.43 0.87 -14.27
N ASN A 48 6.79 1.16 -15.53
CA ASN A 48 6.16 0.54 -16.70
C ASN A 48 6.41 -0.97 -16.85
N ARG A 49 7.26 -1.57 -16.00
CA ARG A 49 7.52 -3.01 -15.93
C ARG A 49 6.86 -3.65 -14.69
N GLY A 50 6.07 -2.88 -13.94
CA GLY A 50 5.42 -3.34 -12.71
C GLY A 50 6.34 -3.43 -11.50
N LYS A 51 7.53 -2.82 -11.55
CA LYS A 51 8.45 -2.79 -10.39
C LYS A 51 8.04 -1.68 -9.42
N LEU A 52 8.00 -2.00 -8.13
CA LEU A 52 7.79 -1.04 -7.06
C LEU A 52 8.91 0.01 -7.04
N LEU A 53 8.54 1.29 -7.15
CA LEU A 53 9.50 2.40 -7.20
C LEU A 53 10.11 2.72 -5.83
N ALA A 54 9.31 2.65 -4.76
CA ALA A 54 9.73 2.85 -3.38
C ALA A 54 8.74 2.18 -2.42
N ASN A 55 9.11 2.03 -1.14
CA ASN A 55 8.15 1.58 -0.14
C ASN A 55 6.95 2.54 -0.08
N PRO A 56 5.71 2.02 -0.03
CA PRO A 56 4.53 2.86 0.10
C PRO A 56 4.59 3.66 1.39
N TYR A 57 4.22 4.93 1.33
CA TYR A 57 4.01 5.71 2.54
C TYR A 57 2.79 5.20 3.27
N HIS A 58 2.84 5.25 4.60
CA HIS A 58 1.71 4.99 5.46
C HIS A 58 0.79 6.23 5.46
N TYR A 59 -0.54 6.08 5.43
CA TYR A 59 -1.46 7.23 5.32
C TYR A 59 -1.37 8.23 6.49
N ARG A 60 -0.97 7.74 7.68
CA ARG A 60 -0.64 8.56 8.87
C ARG A 60 0.67 9.34 8.77
N ASP A 61 1.41 9.22 7.67
CA ASP A 61 2.56 10.05 7.40
C ASP A 61 2.15 11.52 7.27
N ASN A 62 2.93 12.43 7.84
CA ASN A 62 2.66 13.86 7.88
C ASN A 62 2.90 14.57 6.53
N ARG A 63 3.39 13.89 5.49
CA ARG A 63 3.64 14.50 4.16
C ARG A 63 2.43 15.16 3.51
N ASN A 64 1.22 14.76 3.92
CA ASN A 64 -0.03 15.27 3.38
C ASN A 64 -0.70 16.31 4.30
N ASP A 65 -0.04 16.73 5.38
CA ASP A 65 -0.56 17.77 6.26
C ASP A 65 -0.80 19.07 5.47
N GLY A 66 -1.99 19.65 5.61
CA GLY A 66 -2.41 20.86 4.89
C GLY A 66 -2.94 20.63 3.47
N MET A 67 -2.73 19.45 2.86
CA MET A 67 -3.20 19.17 1.50
C MET A 67 -4.73 19.22 1.34
N PRO A 68 -5.56 18.73 2.30
CA PRO A 68 -7.01 18.88 2.19
C PRO A 68 -7.46 20.35 2.13
N GLN A 69 -6.86 21.23 2.94
CA GLN A 69 -7.18 22.65 2.94
C GLN A 69 -6.90 23.29 1.58
N ILE A 70 -5.72 23.01 1.02
CA ILE A 70 -5.32 23.46 -0.32
C ILE A 70 -6.32 22.97 -1.36
N ALA A 71 -6.65 21.67 -1.34
CA ALA A 71 -7.59 21.08 -2.30
C ALA A 71 -8.98 21.75 -2.25
N PHE A 72 -9.52 21.98 -1.05
CA PHE A 72 -10.84 22.62 -0.89
C PHE A 72 -10.83 24.12 -1.22
N GLU A 73 -9.72 24.83 -1.04
CA GLU A 73 -9.55 26.21 -1.51
C GLU A 73 -9.59 26.29 -3.04
N HIS A 74 -8.87 25.39 -3.71
CA HIS A 74 -8.89 25.30 -5.18
C HIS A 74 -10.29 24.98 -5.71
N GLU A 75 -11.02 24.04 -5.11
CA GLU A 75 -12.39 23.70 -5.53
C GLU A 75 -13.32 24.91 -5.43
N ARG A 76 -13.30 25.64 -4.32
CA ARG A 76 -14.12 26.84 -4.09
C ARG A 76 -13.79 27.99 -5.04
N SER A 77 -12.56 28.07 -5.54
CA SER A 77 -12.16 29.05 -6.56
C SER A 77 -12.71 28.72 -7.95
N PHE A 78 -13.08 27.45 -8.19
CA PHE A 78 -13.58 26.95 -9.48
C PHE A 78 -15.11 26.91 -9.57
N THR A 79 -15.81 26.91 -8.42
CA THR A 79 -17.28 26.89 -8.32
C THR A 79 -17.92 28.26 -8.10
N ARG A 80 -17.11 29.33 -8.05
CA ARG A 80 -17.57 30.73 -8.11
C ARG A 80 -17.30 31.30 -9.49
#